data_AF-A0A6A4ZBD5-F1
#
_entry.id   AF-A0A6A4ZBD5-F1
#
_cell.length_a   1.000
_cell.length_b   1.000
_cell.length_c   1.000
_cell.angle_alpha   90.00
_cell.angle_beta   90.00
_cell.angle_gamma   90.00
#
_symmetry.space_group_name_H-M   'P 1'
#
loop_
_entity.id
_entity.type
_entity.pdbx_description
1 polymer ?
#
loop_
_entity_poly.entity_id
_entity_poly.type
_entity_poly.pdbx_seq_one_letter_code
_entity_poly.pdbx_strand_id
1 'polypeptide(L)'
;MNVLDLGFFRAIQSLQEQNFSRSLMDIVKFTNLAWAEVDSASLNANFLTLQSCLLEVVRHEGNNDYKIPHMKKSALLARGQLPVSVAGDVDTINDGMRLLSDCDLSNMIIELANDVAKDLAMSEFCTELEQLDLEVDDVDDEVDILRILDINIE
;
A
#
# COMPACT_ATOMS: atom_id res chain seq x y z
N MET A 1 1.59 5.64 4.34
CA MET A 1 1.71 7.12 4.38
C MET A 1 3.17 7.50 4.24
N ASN A 2 3.53 8.37 3.28
CA ASN A 2 4.92 8.77 3.00
C ASN A 2 5.04 10.30 3.06
N VAL A 3 6.09 10.82 3.69
CA VAL A 3 6.32 12.28 3.81
C VAL A 3 6.52 12.97 2.45
N LEU A 4 7.05 12.25 1.46
CA LEU A 4 7.30 12.78 0.12
C LEU A 4 6.00 12.96 -0.67
N ASP A 5 5.03 12.05 -0.50
CA ASP A 5 3.69 12.16 -1.10
C ASP A 5 2.95 13.40 -0.58
N LEU A 6 3.18 13.77 0.69
CA LEU A 6 2.51 14.91 1.32
C LEU A 6 2.91 16.27 0.73
N GLY A 7 4.02 16.36 -0.01
CA GLY A 7 4.36 17.62 -0.68
C GLY A 7 5.46 17.56 -1.73
N PHE A 8 6.56 16.85 -1.50
CA PHE A 8 7.70 16.92 -2.43
C PHE A 8 7.37 16.34 -3.81
N PHE A 9 6.66 15.20 -3.89
CA PHE A 9 6.24 14.65 -5.17
C PHE A 9 5.20 15.51 -5.88
N ARG A 10 4.37 16.25 -5.14
CA ARG A 10 3.46 17.23 -5.74
C ARG A 10 4.22 18.39 -6.39
N ALA A 11 5.32 18.82 -5.79
CA ALA A 11 6.19 19.85 -6.38
C ALA A 11 6.86 19.35 -7.67
N ILE A 12 7.38 18.12 -7.68
CA ILE A 12 7.95 17.49 -8.89
C ILE A 12 6.88 17.37 -9.97
N GLN A 13 5.68 16.89 -9.63
CA GLN A 13 4.59 16.74 -10.59
C GLN A 13 4.20 18.08 -11.21
N SER A 14 4.05 19.14 -10.39
CA SER A 14 3.77 20.49 -10.88
C SER A 14 4.85 21.00 -11.83
N LEU A 15 6.13 20.71 -11.56
CA LEU A 15 7.24 21.10 -12.44
C LEU A 15 7.25 20.29 -13.74
N GLN A 16 6.94 18.99 -13.69
CA GLN A 16 6.84 18.15 -14.89
C GLN A 16 5.68 18.58 -15.80
N GLU A 17 4.52 18.92 -15.23
CA GLU A 17 3.35 19.42 -15.95
C GLU A 17 3.63 20.76 -16.63
N GLN A 18 4.35 21.67 -15.96
CA GLN A 18 4.72 22.97 -16.54
C GLN A 18 5.76 22.85 -17.67
N ASN A 19 6.67 21.89 -17.58
CA ASN A 19 7.83 21.81 -18.48
C ASN A 19 7.76 20.70 -19.55
N PHE A 20 6.64 19.95 -19.62
CA PHE A 20 6.38 18.90 -20.62
C PHE A 20 7.58 17.94 -20.82
N SER A 21 7.93 17.20 -19.77
CA SER A 21 9.02 16.21 -19.85
C SER A 21 8.72 15.15 -20.93
N ARG A 22 9.60 14.99 -21.92
CA ARG A 22 9.42 14.02 -23.02
C ARG A 22 10.48 12.91 -23.03
N SER A 23 11.44 12.97 -22.11
CA SER A 23 12.51 11.99 -21.97
C SER A 23 12.86 11.72 -20.51
N LEU A 24 13.54 10.60 -20.27
CA LEU A 24 14.11 10.27 -18.96
C LEU A 24 15.06 11.37 -18.46
N MET A 25 15.87 11.95 -19.36
CA MET A 25 16.81 13.01 -19.00
C MET A 25 16.09 14.27 -18.52
N ASP A 26 14.95 14.61 -19.11
CA ASP A 26 14.12 15.72 -18.66
C ASP A 26 13.58 15.46 -17.25
N ILE A 27 13.08 14.25 -16.99
CA ILE A 27 12.59 13.85 -15.66
C ILE A 27 13.68 14.00 -14.60
N VAL A 28 14.90 13.49 -14.88
CA VAL A 28 16.04 13.62 -13.96
C VAL A 28 16.41 15.08 -13.74
N LYS A 29 16.46 15.89 -14.80
CA LYS A 29 16.74 17.32 -14.71
C LYS A 29 15.73 18.05 -13.84
N PHE A 30 14.43 17.85 -14.07
CA PHE A 30 13.38 18.54 -13.30
C PHE A 30 13.29 18.05 -11.86
N THR A 31 13.58 16.77 -11.60
CA THR A 31 13.66 16.26 -10.23
C THR A 31 14.79 16.94 -9.45
N ASN A 32 15.97 17.12 -10.07
CA ASN A 32 17.07 17.85 -9.45
C ASN A 32 16.76 19.34 -9.24
N LEU A 33 16.06 19.98 -10.18
CA LEU A 33 15.59 21.36 -10.04
C LEU A 33 14.60 21.49 -8.87
N ALA A 34 13.62 20.59 -8.79
CA ALA A 34 12.66 20.56 -7.68
C ALA A 34 13.36 20.42 -6.33
N TRP A 35 14.40 19.59 -6.25
CA TRP A 35 15.21 19.43 -5.04
C TRP A 35 16.02 20.68 -4.70
N ALA A 36 16.57 21.38 -5.70
CA ALA A 36 17.32 22.61 -5.47
C ALA A 36 16.41 23.79 -5.04
N GLU A 37 15.17 23.81 -5.53
CA GLU A 37 14.20 24.87 -5.27
C GLU A 37 13.35 24.62 -4.01
N VAL A 38 13.35 23.40 -3.46
CA VAL A 38 12.50 23.07 -2.31
C VAL A 38 12.91 23.88 -1.09
N ASP A 39 11.93 24.60 -0.55
CA ASP A 39 12.12 25.37 0.66
C ASP A 39 12.09 24.47 1.91
N SER A 40 13.07 24.67 2.79
CA SER A 40 13.18 23.93 4.05
C SER A 40 11.95 24.08 4.95
N ALA A 41 11.30 25.26 4.95
CA ALA A 41 10.10 25.46 5.76
C ALA A 41 8.90 24.68 5.20
N SER A 42 8.82 24.53 3.88
CA SER A 42 7.85 23.67 3.20
C SER A 42 8.07 22.18 3.55
N LEU A 43 9.31 21.70 3.59
CA LEU A 43 9.62 20.35 4.07
C LEU A 43 9.22 20.15 5.53
N ASN A 44 9.56 21.10 6.40
CA ASN A 44 9.16 21.06 7.81
C ASN A 44 7.63 20.99 7.97
N ALA A 45 6.90 21.75 7.13
CA ALA A 45 5.44 21.69 7.11
C ALA A 45 4.89 20.30 6.71
N ASN A 46 5.57 19.57 5.83
CA ASN A 46 5.22 18.20 5.48
C ASN A 46 5.46 17.24 6.66
N PHE A 47 6.57 17.38 7.38
CA PHE A 47 6.83 16.59 8.60
C PHE A 47 5.79 16.80 9.69
N LEU A 48 5.38 18.04 9.95
CA LEU A 48 4.30 18.32 10.91
C LEU A 48 2.95 17.76 10.46
N THR A 49 2.70 17.73 9.15
CA THR A 49 1.51 17.07 8.59
C THR A 49 1.57 15.57 8.80
N LEU A 50 2.71 14.94 8.53
CA LEU A 50 2.92 13.52 8.78
C LEU A 50 2.66 13.17 10.24
N GLN A 51 3.25 13.92 11.19
CA GLN A 51 3.02 13.70 12.62
C GLN A 51 1.54 13.83 12.99
N SER A 52 0.84 14.83 12.44
CA SER A 52 -0.60 15.01 12.67
C SER A 52 -1.40 13.83 12.12
N CYS A 53 -1.08 13.34 10.92
CA CYS A 53 -1.75 12.18 10.35
C CYS A 53 -1.46 10.91 11.14
N LEU A 54 -0.24 10.72 11.65
CA LEU A 54 0.08 9.57 12.52
C LEU A 54 -0.76 9.57 13.80
N LEU A 55 -1.04 10.74 14.38
CA LEU A 55 -1.99 10.83 15.50
C LEU A 55 -3.41 10.43 15.08
N GLU A 56 -3.87 10.81 13.89
CA GLU A 56 -5.18 10.36 13.39
C GLU A 56 -5.23 8.86 13.14
N VAL A 57 -4.14 8.24 12.66
CA VAL A 57 -4.04 6.78 12.53
C VAL A 57 -4.27 6.12 13.88
N VAL A 58 -3.67 6.63 14.95
CA VAL A 58 -3.89 6.10 16.30
C VAL A 58 -5.35 6.28 16.73
N ARG A 59 -5.93 7.48 16.51
CA ARG A 59 -7.34 7.77 16.84
C ARG A 59 -8.35 6.92 16.08
N HIS A 60 -7.99 6.45 14.89
CA HIS A 60 -8.84 5.62 14.03
C HIS A 60 -8.36 4.16 13.99
N GLU A 61 -7.64 3.71 15.03
CA GLU A 61 -7.26 2.30 15.23
C GLU A 61 -6.51 1.67 14.03
N GLY A 62 -5.67 2.46 13.36
CA GLY A 62 -4.91 2.03 12.19
C GLY A 62 -5.58 2.30 10.83
N ASN A 63 -6.81 2.79 10.81
CA ASN A 63 -7.54 3.11 9.58
C ASN A 63 -6.98 4.39 8.90
N ASN A 64 -7.34 4.61 7.63
CA ASN A 64 -6.96 5.77 6.82
C ASN A 64 -8.15 6.67 6.44
N ASP A 65 -9.37 6.35 6.87
CA ASP A 65 -10.57 7.15 6.63
C ASP A 65 -10.67 8.35 7.58
N TYR A 66 -9.68 9.24 7.48
CA TYR A 66 -9.68 10.52 8.18
C TYR A 66 -9.25 11.63 7.23
N LYS A 67 -9.67 12.84 7.57
CA LYS A 67 -9.22 14.05 6.86
C LYS A 67 -7.85 14.44 7.37
N ILE A 68 -6.95 14.81 6.46
CA ILE A 68 -5.62 15.34 6.81
C ILE A 68 -5.80 16.54 7.75
N PRO A 69 -5.23 16.51 8.98
CA PRO A 69 -5.38 17.62 9.91
C PRO A 69 -4.69 18.90 9.41
N HIS A 70 -5.39 20.03 9.52
CA HIS A 70 -4.88 21.34 9.12
C HIS A 70 -4.62 22.24 10.34
N MET A 71 -3.35 22.60 10.57
CA MET A 71 -2.94 23.46 11.70
C MET A 71 -2.46 24.88 11.30
N LYS A 72 -2.83 25.36 10.10
CA LYS A 72 -2.45 26.70 9.59
C LYS A 72 -0.95 27.02 9.70
N LYS A 73 -0.12 26.06 9.30
CA LYS A 73 1.35 26.07 9.47
C LYS A 73 2.02 27.36 8.98
N SER A 74 1.64 27.88 7.81
CA SER A 74 2.19 29.14 7.28
C SER A 74 1.92 30.34 8.19
N ALA A 75 0.74 30.40 8.81
CA ALA A 75 0.39 31.48 9.74
C ALA A 75 1.14 31.36 11.08
N LEU A 76 1.36 30.14 11.57
CA LEU A 76 2.16 29.89 12.77
C LEU A 76 3.64 30.21 12.54
N LEU A 77 4.18 29.83 11.38
CA LEU A 77 5.55 30.14 10.99
C LEU A 77 5.79 31.65 10.91
N ALA A 78 4.87 32.40 10.27
CA ALA A 78 4.97 33.86 10.18
C ALA A 78 4.97 34.56 11.54
N ARG A 79 4.40 33.93 12.58
CA ARG A 79 4.39 34.43 13.96
C ARG A 79 5.57 33.91 14.80
N GLY A 80 6.42 33.05 14.26
CA GLY A 80 7.47 32.36 15.02
C GLY A 80 6.94 31.36 16.05
N GLN A 81 5.71 30.88 15.88
CA GLN A 81 5.01 29.98 16.82
C GLN A 81 4.78 28.59 16.23
N LEU A 82 5.44 28.24 15.13
CA LEU A 82 5.34 26.91 14.55
C LEU A 82 6.03 25.91 15.49
N PRO A 83 5.32 24.88 15.99
CA PRO A 83 5.93 23.89 16.85
C PRO A 83 6.92 23.03 16.07
N VAL A 84 7.91 22.50 16.78
CA VAL A 84 8.90 21.55 16.23
C VAL A 84 8.30 20.15 16.09
N SER A 85 7.36 19.79 16.96
CA SER A 85 6.68 18.50 16.99
C SER A 85 5.21 18.65 17.38
N VAL A 86 4.36 17.75 16.91
CA VAL A 86 2.96 17.65 17.26
C VAL A 86 2.81 16.65 18.39
N ALA A 87 2.42 17.13 19.57
CA ALA A 87 2.16 16.27 20.72
C ALA A 87 0.81 15.56 20.59
N GLY A 88 0.77 14.25 20.87
CA GLY A 88 -0.46 13.52 21.06
C GLY A 88 -1.06 13.78 22.44
N ASP A 89 -2.39 13.81 22.52
CA ASP A 89 -3.06 13.79 23.82
C ASP A 89 -2.86 12.44 24.51
N VAL A 90 -2.84 12.48 25.85
CA VAL A 90 -2.55 11.31 26.69
C VAL A 90 -3.56 10.19 26.45
N ASP A 91 -4.81 10.54 26.22
CA ASP A 91 -5.90 9.58 26.00
C ASP A 91 -5.68 8.81 24.70
N THR A 92 -5.45 9.51 23.58
CA THR A 92 -5.12 8.89 22.28
C THR A 92 -3.91 7.95 22.38
N ILE A 93 -2.87 8.35 23.10
CA ILE A 93 -1.67 7.52 23.27
C ILE A 93 -2.01 6.26 24.08
N ASN A 94 -2.74 6.39 25.19
CA ASN A 94 -3.13 5.26 26.02
C ASN A 94 -4.05 4.29 25.28
N ASP A 95 -5.01 4.80 24.51
CA ASP A 95 -5.91 4.00 23.68
C ASP A 95 -5.12 3.22 22.63
N GLY A 96 -4.17 3.87 21.95
CA GLY A 96 -3.26 3.21 21.02
C GLY A 96 -2.42 2.10 21.68
N MET A 97 -1.88 2.35 22.87
CA MET A 97 -1.11 1.36 23.62
C MET A 97 -1.97 0.15 24.02
N ARG A 98 -3.23 0.37 24.37
CA ARG A 98 -4.18 -0.70 24.70
C ARG A 98 -4.53 -1.54 23.47
N LEU A 99 -4.80 -0.91 22.33
CA LEU A 99 -5.05 -1.62 21.07
C LEU A 99 -3.86 -2.51 20.69
N LEU A 100 -2.64 -2.02 20.88
CA LEU A 100 -1.42 -2.79 20.65
C LEU A 100 -1.26 -3.96 21.64
N SER A 101 -1.67 -3.80 22.92
CA SER A 101 -1.59 -4.87 23.90
C SER A 101 -2.61 -5.98 23.68
N ASP A 102 -3.78 -5.64 23.14
CA ASP A 102 -4.86 -6.60 22.89
C ASP A 102 -4.60 -7.43 21.63
N CYS A 103 -3.68 -7.01 20.75
CA CYS A 103 -3.34 -7.70 19.52
C CYS A 103 -2.25 -8.77 19.75
N ASP A 104 -2.62 -10.05 19.65
CA ASP A 104 -1.65 -11.14 19.59
C ASP A 104 -1.04 -11.28 18.19
N LEU A 105 -0.10 -10.37 17.91
CA LEU A 105 0.60 -10.32 16.63
C LEU A 105 1.33 -11.63 16.31
N SER A 106 1.76 -12.38 17.33
CA SER A 106 2.47 -13.65 17.11
C SER A 106 1.55 -14.69 16.51
N ASN A 107 0.36 -14.85 17.08
CA ASN A 107 -0.64 -15.78 16.54
C ASN A 107 -1.12 -15.34 15.15
N MET A 108 -1.37 -14.05 14.94
CA MET A 108 -1.79 -13.54 13.63
C MET A 108 -0.73 -13.76 12.53
N ILE A 109 0.56 -13.61 12.85
CA ILE A 109 1.65 -13.91 11.89
C ILE A 109 1.70 -15.40 11.57
N ILE A 110 1.50 -16.27 12.57
CA ILE A 110 1.50 -17.73 12.36
C ILE A 110 0.30 -18.13 11.47
N GLU A 111 -0.89 -17.62 11.74
CA GLU A 111 -2.08 -17.86 10.91
C GLU A 111 -1.85 -17.40 9.47
N LEU A 112 -1.35 -16.18 9.28
CA LEU A 112 -1.04 -15.66 7.94
C LEU A 112 -0.01 -16.52 7.21
N ALA A 113 1.06 -16.96 7.89
CA ALA A 113 2.06 -17.82 7.29
C ALA A 113 1.48 -19.18 6.85
N ASN A 114 0.57 -19.74 7.63
CA ASN A 114 -0.13 -20.97 7.29
C ASN A 114 -1.03 -20.78 6.06
N ASP A 115 -1.74 -19.65 5.97
CA ASP A 115 -2.61 -19.37 4.83
C ASP A 115 -1.81 -19.13 3.55
N VAL A 116 -0.71 -18.37 3.61
CA VAL A 116 0.22 -18.20 2.48
C VAL A 116 0.79 -19.55 2.01
N ALA A 117 1.12 -20.46 2.94
CA ALA A 117 1.62 -21.78 2.58
C ALA A 117 0.56 -22.65 1.86
N LYS A 118 -0.71 -22.57 2.30
CA LYS A 118 -1.82 -23.26 1.63
C LYS A 118 -2.06 -22.70 0.23
N ASP A 119 -2.06 -21.38 0.09
CA ASP A 119 -2.28 -20.72 -1.19
C ASP A 119 -1.16 -21.06 -2.19
N LEU A 120 0.08 -21.14 -1.72
CA LEU A 120 1.21 -21.54 -2.55
C LEU A 120 1.09 -23.01 -3.01
N ALA A 121 0.69 -23.91 -2.10
CA ALA A 121 0.44 -25.32 -2.44
C ALA A 121 -0.70 -25.49 -3.45
N MET A 122 -1.77 -24.69 -3.32
CA MET A 122 -2.86 -24.68 -4.30
C MET A 122 -2.40 -24.18 -5.66
N SER A 123 -1.60 -23.12 -5.69
CA SER A 123 -1.00 -22.60 -6.93
C SER A 123 -0.10 -23.62 -7.62
N GLU A 124 0.68 -24.39 -6.87
CA GLU A 124 1.52 -25.47 -7.40
C GLU A 124 0.65 -26.56 -8.02
N PHE A 125 -0.39 -27.01 -7.31
CA PHE A 125 -1.34 -28.01 -7.83
C PHE A 125 -2.07 -27.55 -9.11
N CYS A 126 -2.54 -26.30 -9.17
CA CYS A 126 -3.16 -25.75 -10.38
C CYS A 126 -2.16 -25.72 -11.56
N THR A 127 -0.89 -25.39 -11.28
CA THR A 127 0.17 -25.38 -12.29
C THR A 127 0.44 -26.77 -12.85
N GLU A 128 0.43 -27.79 -11.99
CA GLU A 128 0.57 -29.19 -12.41
C GLU A 128 -0.60 -29.66 -13.28
N LEU A 129 -1.84 -29.30 -12.92
CA LEU A 129 -3.03 -29.62 -13.74
C LEU A 129 -2.98 -28.96 -15.11
N GLU A 130 -2.53 -27.71 -15.22
CA GLU A 130 -2.36 -27.01 -16.50
C GLU A 130 -1.29 -27.67 -17.38
N GLN A 131 -0.25 -28.25 -16.78
CA GLN A 131 0.79 -28.99 -17.51
C GLN A 131 0.34 -30.38 -17.94
N LEU A 132 -0.74 -30.90 -17.35
CA LEU A 132 -1.39 -32.12 -17.77
C LEU A 132 -2.28 -31.84 -18.99
N ASP A 133 -1.66 -31.49 -20.12
CA ASP A 133 -2.36 -31.43 -21.40
C ASP A 133 -2.82 -32.85 -21.74
N LEU A 134 -4.13 -33.09 -21.72
CA LEU A 134 -4.69 -34.26 -22.36
C LEU A 134 -4.42 -34.04 -23.85
N GLU A 135 -3.46 -34.76 -24.42
CA GLU A 135 -3.44 -34.97 -25.87
C GLU A 135 -4.80 -35.57 -26.22
N VAL A 136 -5.74 -34.69 -26.58
CA VAL A 136 -6.94 -35.07 -27.31
C VAL A 136 -6.37 -35.42 -28.67
N ASP A 137 -5.87 -36.65 -28.80
CA ASP A 137 -5.64 -37.22 -30.11
C ASP A 137 -6.96 -37.03 -30.85
N ASP A 138 -6.94 -36.19 -31.88
CA ASP A 138 -8.01 -36.02 -32.87
C ASP A 138 -8.17 -37.35 -33.67
N VAL A 139 -8.36 -38.46 -32.97
CA VAL A 139 -8.93 -39.68 -33.53
C VAL A 139 -10.41 -39.62 -33.21
N ASP A 140 -11.18 -39.47 -34.27
CA ASP A 140 -12.63 -39.66 -34.40
C ASP A 140 -13.06 -41.10 -34.00
N ASP A 141 -12.48 -41.67 -32.94
CA ASP A 141 -12.86 -42.96 -32.40
C ASP A 141 -13.92 -42.74 -31.33
N GLU A 142 -15.17 -42.80 -31.80
CA GLU A 142 -16.41 -42.80 -31.01
C GLU A 142 -16.23 -43.57 -29.70
N VAL A 143 -16.02 -42.84 -28.59
CA VAL A 143 -15.82 -43.42 -27.26
C VAL A 143 -17.12 -44.10 -26.86
N ASP A 144 -17.16 -45.43 -26.95
CA ASP A 144 -18.32 -46.23 -26.56
C ASP A 144 -18.43 -46.29 -25.04
N ILE A 145 -19.08 -45.27 -24.48
CA ILE A 145 -19.31 -45.05 -23.04
C ILE A 145 -19.96 -46.28 -22.38
N LEU A 146 -20.76 -47.07 -23.12
CA LEU A 146 -21.43 -48.25 -22.60
C LEU A 146 -20.45 -49.37 -22.23
N ARG A 147 -19.33 -49.48 -22.96
CA ARG A 147 -18.31 -50.50 -22.74
C ARG A 147 -17.39 -50.17 -21.58
N ILE A 148 -17.18 -48.88 -21.31
CA ILE A 148 -16.35 -48.39 -20.19
C ILE A 148 -17.10 -48.51 -18.86
N LEU A 149 -18.42 -48.33 -18.88
CA LEU A 149 -19.25 -48.38 -17.67
C LEU A 149 -19.74 -49.80 -17.32
N ASP A 150 -19.41 -50.81 -18.13
CA ASP A 150 -19.78 -52.22 -17.93
C ASP A 150 -21.30 -52.39 -17.66
N ILE A 151 -22.12 -51.56 -18.33
CA ILE A 151 -23.58 -51.59 -18.20
C ILE A 151 -24.15 -52.53 -19.25
N ASN A 152 -24.56 -53.72 -18.80
CA ASN A 152 -25.27 -54.69 -19.63
C ASN A 152 -26.76 -54.31 -19.66
N ILE A 153 -27.26 -53.88 -20.82
CA ILE A 153 -28.71 -53.70 -21.05
C ILE A 153 -29.18 -54.91 -21.88
N GLU A 154 -29.95 -55.80 -21.27
CA GLU A 154 -30.74 -56.83 -21.96
C GLU A 154 -31.87 -56.23 -22.81
#